data_AF-A0A6L3T5P7-F1
#
_entry.id   AF-A0A6L3T5P7-F1
#
_cell.length_a   1.000
_cell.length_b   1.000
_cell.length_c   1.000
_cell.angle_alpha   90.00
_cell.angle_beta   90.00
_cell.angle_gamma   90.00
#
_symmetry.space_group_name_H-M   'P 1'
#
loop_
_entity.id
_entity.type
_entity.pdbx_description
1 polymer ?
#
loop_
_entity_poly.entity_id
_entity_poly.type
_entity_poly.pdbx_seq_one_letter_code
_entity_poly.pdbx_strand_id
1 'polypeptide(L)'
;MSWRSRSRFVPAFALVLVAGQTAAAESVAQDWPEPARKVAVAIMDKYGPPQERTATLLIWYRNGPWIRTVVHKVGAEHDFPAKHSDVLEQSLPYKVPLNFYSAVATFNGSAIPDRTRGTLTAYGAGETENVLSLNLACAVVRGELTPEQAREKQVAAAQELKDGRTPELAVKLTVEQQQEGDVSDPDTAMILPPGRTP
;
A
#
# COMPACT_ATOMS: atom_id res chain seq x y z
N MET A 1 59.08 21.69 -20.91
CA MET A 1 58.42 21.84 -19.59
C MET A 1 57.04 22.45 -19.83
N SER A 2 56.01 21.62 -20.00
CA SER A 2 54.65 22.09 -20.34
C SER A 2 53.75 22.07 -19.10
N TRP A 3 53.22 23.23 -18.75
CA TRP A 3 52.31 23.47 -17.64
C TRP A 3 50.90 22.98 -18.03
N ARG A 4 50.32 22.02 -17.31
CA ARG A 4 48.91 21.60 -17.47
C ARG A 4 48.08 22.19 -16.34
N SER A 5 47.22 23.14 -16.72
CA SER A 5 46.16 23.72 -15.89
C SER A 5 45.20 22.64 -15.41
N ARG A 6 44.92 22.60 -14.11
CA ARG A 6 43.91 21.73 -13.49
C ARG A 6 42.59 22.49 -13.43
N SER A 7 41.67 22.21 -14.34
CA SER A 7 40.27 22.64 -14.20
C SER A 7 39.60 21.82 -13.09
N ARG A 8 39.27 22.48 -11.99
CA ARG A 8 38.43 21.91 -10.93
C ARG A 8 36.98 21.99 -11.40
N PHE A 9 36.39 20.84 -11.73
CA PHE A 9 34.95 20.69 -11.83
C PHE A 9 34.35 20.75 -10.42
N VAL A 10 33.49 21.73 -10.17
CA VAL A 10 32.62 21.77 -8.98
C VAL A 10 31.23 21.32 -9.45
N PRO A 11 30.65 20.23 -8.93
CA PRO A 11 29.27 19.89 -9.27
C PRO A 11 28.36 20.85 -8.51
N ALA A 12 27.52 21.58 -9.23
CA ALA A 12 26.42 22.32 -8.65
C ALA A 12 25.38 21.30 -8.14
N PHE A 13 25.24 21.19 -6.82
CA PHE A 13 24.10 20.51 -6.22
C PHE A 13 22.84 21.33 -6.51
N ALA A 14 21.95 20.77 -7.31
CA ALA A 14 20.62 21.32 -7.51
C ALA A 14 19.84 21.19 -6.19
N LEU A 15 19.54 22.34 -5.57
CA LEU A 15 18.62 22.44 -4.45
C LEU A 15 17.21 22.16 -5.00
N VAL A 16 16.68 20.96 -4.76
CA VAL A 16 15.31 20.62 -5.13
C VAL A 16 14.35 21.40 -4.22
N LEU A 17 13.42 22.15 -4.82
CA LEU A 17 12.35 22.87 -4.11
C LEU A 17 11.44 21.89 -3.36
N VAL A 18 11.69 21.69 -2.06
CA VAL A 18 10.78 20.95 -1.18
C VAL A 18 9.58 21.81 -0.76
N ALA A 19 9.73 23.14 -0.70
CA ALA A 19 8.70 24.05 -0.20
C ALA A 19 7.43 24.15 -1.08
N GLY A 20 7.50 23.78 -2.37
CA GLY A 20 6.36 23.85 -3.28
C GLY A 20 5.44 22.64 -3.29
N GLN A 21 5.90 21.48 -2.80
CA GLN A 21 5.12 20.23 -2.83
C GLN A 21 4.12 20.13 -1.67
N THR A 22 4.50 20.55 -0.48
CA THR A 22 3.62 20.54 0.71
C THR A 22 2.42 21.48 0.54
N ALA A 23 2.64 22.69 0.01
CA ALA A 23 1.55 23.64 -0.26
C ALA A 23 0.56 23.12 -1.33
N ALA A 24 1.06 22.41 -2.36
CA ALA A 24 0.20 21.77 -3.34
C ALA A 24 -0.57 20.59 -2.73
N ALA A 25 0.05 19.81 -1.85
CA ALA A 25 -0.58 18.71 -1.14
C ALA A 25 -1.74 19.16 -0.23
N GLU A 26 -1.53 20.23 0.54
CA GLU A 26 -2.57 20.80 1.40
C GLU A 26 -3.78 21.33 0.60
N SER A 27 -3.53 21.91 -0.59
CA SER A 27 -4.61 22.45 -1.43
C SER A 27 -5.53 21.38 -2.03
N VAL A 28 -5.02 20.17 -2.30
CA VAL A 28 -5.76 19.11 -3.01
C VAL A 28 -6.82 18.43 -2.14
N ALA A 29 -6.62 18.41 -0.82
CA ALA A 29 -7.51 17.74 0.14
C ALA A 29 -7.99 18.68 1.26
N GLN A 30 -7.98 20.00 1.03
CA GLN A 30 -8.29 20.99 2.06
C GLN A 30 -9.68 20.77 2.69
N ASP A 31 -10.68 20.45 1.85
CA ASP A 31 -12.08 20.20 2.23
C ASP A 31 -12.37 18.73 2.59
N TRP A 32 -11.35 17.90 2.76
CA TRP A 32 -11.50 16.50 3.13
C TRP A 32 -11.54 16.33 4.65
N PRO A 33 -12.22 15.29 5.17
CA PRO A 33 -12.13 14.91 6.57
C PRO A 33 -10.68 14.75 7.01
N GLU A 34 -10.43 15.09 8.28
CA GLU A 34 -9.09 15.17 8.87
C GLU A 34 -8.22 13.91 8.64
N PRO A 35 -8.73 12.67 8.83
CA PRO A 35 -7.94 11.47 8.60
C PRO A 35 -7.48 11.32 7.15
N ALA A 36 -8.40 11.54 6.20
CA ALA A 36 -8.12 11.44 4.77
C ALA A 36 -7.13 12.51 4.31
N ARG A 37 -7.27 13.75 4.80
CA ARG A 37 -6.36 14.85 4.49
C ARG A 37 -4.94 14.58 4.98
N LYS A 38 -4.76 14.09 6.21
CA LYS A 38 -3.45 13.72 6.75
C LYS A 38 -2.76 12.65 5.90
N VAL A 39 -3.50 11.62 5.53
CA VAL A 39 -2.98 10.55 4.68
C VAL A 39 -2.62 11.06 3.30
N ALA A 40 -3.48 11.90 2.68
CA ALA A 40 -3.20 12.50 1.39
C ALA A 40 -1.88 13.26 1.38
N VAL A 41 -1.64 14.10 2.40
CA VAL A 41 -0.38 14.84 2.57
C VAL A 41 0.79 13.87 2.74
N ALA A 42 0.68 12.89 3.64
CA ALA A 42 1.77 11.93 3.88
C ALA A 42 2.15 11.10 2.64
N ILE A 43 1.17 10.66 1.85
CA ILE A 43 1.40 9.93 0.59
C ILE A 43 2.00 10.85 -0.47
N MET A 44 1.55 12.11 -0.57
CA MET A 44 2.13 13.10 -1.48
C MET A 44 3.58 13.45 -1.12
N ASP A 45 3.88 13.61 0.16
CA ASP A 45 5.23 13.88 0.64
C ASP A 45 6.17 12.72 0.33
N LYS A 46 5.68 11.48 0.39
CA LYS A 46 6.48 10.28 0.14
C LYS A 46 6.64 9.93 -1.34
N TYR A 47 5.58 10.04 -2.14
CA TYR A 47 5.54 9.54 -3.52
C TYR A 47 5.36 10.64 -4.58
N GLY A 48 5.27 11.90 -4.17
CA GLY A 48 4.98 13.02 -5.06
C GLY A 48 3.49 13.14 -5.42
N PRO A 49 3.14 14.00 -6.38
CA PRO A 49 1.75 14.25 -6.75
C PRO A 49 1.06 12.99 -7.32
N PRO A 50 -0.25 12.78 -7.07
CA PRO A 50 -1.01 11.68 -7.66
C PRO A 50 -1.15 11.87 -9.18
N GLN A 51 -1.20 10.75 -9.91
CA GLN A 51 -1.44 10.75 -11.36
C GLN A 51 -2.90 11.06 -11.69
N GLU A 52 -3.85 10.62 -10.87
CA GLU A 52 -5.26 10.95 -11.04
C GLU A 52 -5.83 11.61 -9.78
N ARG A 53 -6.71 12.59 -10.01
CA ARG A 53 -7.35 13.38 -8.96
C ARG A 53 -8.82 13.53 -9.31
N THR A 54 -9.69 13.20 -8.38
CA THR A 54 -11.13 13.44 -8.47
C THR A 54 -11.60 14.20 -7.23
N ALA A 55 -12.89 14.52 -7.17
CA ALA A 55 -13.47 15.14 -5.98
C ALA A 55 -13.40 14.25 -4.72
N THR A 56 -13.19 12.93 -4.89
CA THR A 56 -13.27 11.94 -3.82
C THR A 56 -12.07 11.01 -3.72
N LEU A 57 -11.19 10.98 -4.71
CA LEU A 57 -10.05 10.05 -4.78
C LEU A 57 -8.77 10.76 -5.24
N LEU A 58 -7.66 10.34 -4.67
CA LEU A 58 -6.31 10.61 -5.17
C LEU A 58 -5.65 9.28 -5.47
N ILE A 59 -5.14 9.09 -6.70
CA ILE A 59 -4.67 7.79 -7.17
C ILE A 59 -3.23 7.91 -7.65
N TRP A 60 -2.40 7.00 -7.14
CA TRP A 60 -1.06 6.73 -7.61
C TRP A 60 -0.99 5.35 -8.26
N TYR A 61 -0.20 5.26 -9.31
CA TYR A 61 0.13 3.99 -9.96
C TYR A 61 1.62 3.74 -9.86
N ARG A 62 2.00 2.47 -9.65
CA ARG A 62 3.40 2.00 -9.67
C ARG A 62 4.33 2.86 -8.80
N ASN A 63 3.91 3.16 -7.57
CA ASN A 63 4.67 3.97 -6.62
C ASN A 63 5.28 3.10 -5.52
N GLY A 64 6.60 3.13 -5.36
CA GLY A 64 7.29 2.27 -4.40
C GLY A 64 6.99 0.77 -4.66
N PRO A 65 6.57 0.00 -3.65
CA PRO A 65 6.21 -1.41 -3.84
C PRO A 65 4.78 -1.63 -4.37
N TRP A 66 3.99 -0.55 -4.49
CA TRP A 66 2.56 -0.62 -4.77
C TRP A 66 2.29 -0.64 -6.27
N ILE A 67 1.36 -1.50 -6.69
CA ILE A 67 0.78 -1.40 -8.04
C ILE A 67 -0.16 -0.20 -8.14
N ARG A 68 -0.84 0.11 -7.02
CA ARG A 68 -1.77 1.21 -6.86
C ARG A 68 -1.83 1.64 -5.40
N THR A 69 -1.85 2.95 -5.18
CA THR A 69 -2.24 3.58 -3.92
C THR A 69 -3.44 4.48 -4.19
N VAL A 70 -4.51 4.38 -3.39
CA VAL A 70 -5.67 5.27 -3.48
C VAL A 70 -5.93 5.87 -2.10
N VAL A 71 -6.01 7.20 -2.04
CA VAL A 71 -6.53 7.90 -0.85
C VAL A 71 -7.98 8.27 -1.12
N HIS A 72 -8.87 7.84 -0.24
CA HIS A 72 -10.30 8.07 -0.30
C HIS A 72 -10.69 9.26 0.59
N LYS A 73 -11.58 10.13 0.10
CA LYS A 73 -12.13 11.23 0.91
C LYS A 73 -12.91 10.72 2.11
N VAL A 74 -13.65 9.63 1.93
CA VAL A 74 -14.44 8.97 2.97
C VAL A 74 -14.07 7.49 2.96
N GLY A 75 -13.45 7.03 4.05
CA GLY A 75 -13.11 5.63 4.24
C GLY A 75 -14.25 4.83 4.87
N ALA A 76 -14.16 3.50 4.80
CA ALA A 76 -15.05 2.63 5.55
C ALA A 76 -14.70 2.68 7.05
N GLU A 77 -15.70 2.58 7.93
CA GLU A 77 -15.44 2.45 9.37
C GLU A 77 -14.92 1.03 9.67
N HIS A 78 -13.83 0.95 10.43
CA HIS A 78 -13.18 -0.30 10.78
C HIS A 78 -12.81 -0.33 12.26
N ASP A 79 -13.36 -1.31 13.00
CA ASP A 79 -13.22 -1.38 14.46
C ASP A 79 -12.01 -2.20 14.93
N PHE A 80 -11.29 -2.85 14.00
CA PHE A 80 -10.17 -3.74 14.33
C PHE A 80 -8.83 -3.22 13.79
N PRO A 81 -7.75 -3.21 14.58
CA PRO A 81 -7.64 -3.60 15.99
C PRO A 81 -8.17 -2.54 16.97
N ALA A 82 -8.44 -1.34 16.47
CA ALA A 82 -9.14 -0.26 17.17
C ALA A 82 -9.94 0.55 16.15
N LYS A 83 -10.93 1.32 16.60
CA LYS A 83 -11.76 2.13 15.71
C LYS A 83 -10.96 3.15 14.91
N HIS A 84 -11.09 3.10 13.59
CA HIS A 84 -10.51 4.04 12.63
C HIS A 84 -11.33 4.05 11.32
N SER A 85 -10.92 4.89 10.37
CA SER A 85 -11.49 4.96 9.03
C SER A 85 -10.46 4.53 8.00
N ASP A 86 -10.83 3.58 7.15
CA ASP A 86 -10.05 3.01 6.08
C ASP A 86 -9.97 3.98 4.88
N VAL A 87 -9.17 5.03 5.03
CA VAL A 87 -9.02 6.09 4.02
C VAL A 87 -7.91 5.80 3.01
N LEU A 88 -7.03 4.82 3.28
CA LEU A 88 -5.92 4.45 2.41
C LEU A 88 -6.08 3.02 1.89
N GLU A 89 -6.11 2.87 0.58
CA GLU A 89 -6.04 1.60 -0.14
C GLU A 89 -4.66 1.44 -0.76
N GLN A 90 -3.99 0.31 -0.51
CA GLN A 90 -2.72 -0.03 -1.14
C GLN A 90 -2.70 -1.47 -1.59
N SER A 91 -2.41 -1.66 -2.88
CA SER A 91 -2.38 -2.98 -3.53
C SER A 91 -0.95 -3.35 -3.93
N LEU A 92 -0.61 -4.61 -3.72
CA LEU A 92 0.63 -5.22 -4.20
C LEU A 92 0.34 -6.51 -4.99
N PRO A 93 1.24 -6.96 -5.87
CA PRO A 93 1.08 -8.24 -6.57
C PRO A 93 1.37 -9.38 -5.60
N TYR A 94 0.38 -10.24 -5.37
CA TYR A 94 0.48 -11.41 -4.49
C TYR A 94 -0.67 -12.37 -4.74
N LYS A 95 -0.34 -13.58 -5.21
CA LYS A 95 -1.29 -14.68 -5.40
C LYS A 95 -1.55 -15.39 -4.08
N VAL A 96 -2.75 -15.18 -3.54
CA VAL A 96 -3.27 -15.97 -2.43
C VAL A 96 -3.78 -17.31 -2.98
N PRO A 97 -3.32 -18.47 -2.46
CA PRO A 97 -3.90 -19.75 -2.84
C PRO A 97 -5.37 -19.85 -2.37
N LEU A 98 -6.22 -20.49 -3.18
CA LEU A 98 -7.68 -20.53 -2.96
C LEU A 98 -8.08 -21.00 -1.56
N ASN A 99 -7.37 -21.98 -1.00
CA ASN A 99 -7.63 -22.53 0.32
C ASN A 99 -7.30 -21.57 1.49
N PHE A 100 -6.71 -20.40 1.22
CA PHE A 100 -6.41 -19.37 2.22
C PHE A 100 -7.29 -18.13 2.15
N TYR A 101 -8.24 -18.04 1.21
CA TYR A 101 -9.12 -16.86 1.10
C TYR A 101 -9.93 -16.63 2.38
N SER A 102 -10.51 -17.69 2.94
CA SER A 102 -11.23 -17.62 4.21
C SER A 102 -10.30 -17.25 5.36
N ALA A 103 -9.08 -17.79 5.41
CA ALA A 103 -8.11 -17.51 6.45
C ALA A 103 -7.70 -16.02 6.47
N VAL A 104 -7.47 -15.41 5.31
CA VAL A 104 -7.18 -13.97 5.19
C VAL A 104 -8.38 -13.14 5.66
N ALA A 105 -9.59 -13.48 5.22
CA ALA A 105 -10.80 -12.77 5.63
C ALA A 105 -11.10 -12.92 7.14
N THR A 106 -10.83 -14.08 7.73
CA THR A 106 -10.94 -14.31 9.18
C THR A 106 -9.93 -13.48 9.96
N PHE A 107 -8.71 -13.31 9.42
CA PHE A 107 -7.70 -12.47 10.03
C PHE A 107 -8.14 -10.99 10.02
N ASN A 108 -8.40 -10.42 8.84
CA ASN A 108 -8.71 -9.00 8.70
C ASN A 108 -9.61 -8.74 7.48
N GLY A 109 -10.78 -8.15 7.72
CA GLY A 109 -11.76 -7.82 6.68
C GLY A 109 -11.30 -6.74 5.71
N SER A 110 -10.26 -5.99 6.05
CA SER A 110 -9.65 -4.94 5.22
C SER A 110 -8.41 -5.43 4.46
N ALA A 111 -8.09 -6.74 4.52
CA ALA A 111 -7.10 -7.39 3.65
C ALA A 111 -7.82 -8.21 2.57
N ILE A 112 -7.82 -7.73 1.33
CA ILE A 112 -8.64 -8.27 0.24
C ILE A 112 -7.77 -8.91 -0.85
N PRO A 113 -7.82 -10.24 -1.02
CA PRO A 113 -7.24 -10.92 -2.16
C PRO A 113 -8.14 -10.83 -3.41
N ASP A 114 -7.55 -10.45 -4.54
CA ASP A 114 -8.17 -10.49 -5.87
C ASP A 114 -7.46 -11.56 -6.71
N ARG A 115 -8.17 -12.67 -6.99
CA ARG A 115 -7.66 -13.80 -7.78
C ARG A 115 -7.36 -13.37 -9.22
N THR A 116 -8.32 -12.71 -9.84
CA THR A 116 -8.29 -12.32 -11.25
C THR A 116 -7.10 -11.42 -11.54
N ARG A 117 -6.85 -10.44 -10.69
CA ARG A 117 -5.73 -9.50 -10.87
C ARG A 117 -4.42 -9.98 -10.23
N GLY A 118 -4.47 -11.01 -9.38
CA GLY A 118 -3.30 -11.51 -8.66
C GLY A 118 -2.80 -10.51 -7.62
N THR A 119 -3.69 -9.86 -6.89
CA THR A 119 -3.32 -8.77 -5.97
C THR A 119 -3.80 -9.04 -4.56
N LEU A 120 -3.01 -8.60 -3.58
CA LEU A 120 -3.46 -8.45 -2.20
C LEU A 120 -3.50 -6.96 -1.88
N THR A 121 -4.66 -6.50 -1.40
CA THR A 121 -4.91 -5.09 -1.08
C THR A 121 -5.17 -4.94 0.40
N ALA A 122 -4.60 -3.92 1.02
CA ALA A 122 -4.98 -3.50 2.37
C ALA A 122 -5.68 -2.15 2.33
N TYR A 123 -6.70 -2.04 3.18
CA TYR A 123 -7.38 -0.81 3.53
C TYR A 123 -7.06 -0.48 5.00
N GLY A 124 -6.78 0.79 5.29
CA GLY A 124 -6.38 1.22 6.64
C GLY A 124 -6.31 2.74 6.79
N ALA A 125 -5.90 3.21 7.98
CA ALA A 125 -5.78 4.64 8.27
C ALA A 125 -4.43 5.25 7.81
N GLY A 126 -3.50 4.43 7.31
CA GLY A 126 -2.20 4.90 6.85
C GLY A 126 -1.30 3.78 6.33
N GLU A 127 -0.19 4.15 5.70
CA GLU A 127 0.67 3.17 5.01
C GLU A 127 1.33 2.18 5.98
N THR A 128 1.76 2.65 7.16
CA THR A 128 2.33 1.80 8.20
C THR A 128 1.38 0.68 8.62
N GLU A 129 0.08 0.97 8.74
CA GLU A 129 -0.94 -0.02 9.08
C GLU A 129 -1.21 -1.00 7.93
N ASN A 130 -1.22 -0.50 6.69
CA ASN A 130 -1.36 -1.35 5.51
C ASN A 130 -0.17 -2.30 5.37
N VAL A 131 1.06 -1.82 5.55
CA VAL A 131 2.28 -2.65 5.55
C VAL A 131 2.20 -3.75 6.60
N LEU A 132 1.81 -3.41 7.83
CA LEU A 132 1.63 -4.38 8.91
C LEU A 132 0.58 -5.44 8.55
N SER A 133 -0.59 -5.00 8.09
CA SER A 133 -1.71 -5.89 7.74
C SER A 133 -1.34 -6.84 6.61
N LEU A 134 -0.64 -6.35 5.58
CA LEU A 134 -0.18 -7.17 4.45
C LEU A 134 0.89 -8.18 4.87
N ASN A 135 1.84 -7.79 5.73
CA ASN A 135 2.86 -8.71 6.23
C ASN A 135 2.23 -9.85 7.04
N LEU A 136 1.24 -9.54 7.90
CA LEU A 136 0.52 -10.54 8.69
C LEU A 136 -0.38 -11.43 7.82
N ALA A 137 -1.08 -10.86 6.83
CA ALA A 137 -1.86 -11.64 5.86
C ALA A 137 -0.96 -12.61 5.08
N CYS A 138 0.23 -12.18 4.67
CA CYS A 138 1.20 -13.04 3.99
C CYS A 138 1.70 -14.16 4.91
N ALA A 139 1.94 -13.90 6.20
CA ALA A 139 2.32 -14.93 7.16
C ALA A 139 1.21 -15.98 7.36
N VAL A 140 -0.07 -15.56 7.35
CA VAL A 140 -1.22 -16.49 7.34
C VAL A 140 -1.21 -17.36 6.08
N VAL A 141 -0.99 -16.75 4.91
CA VAL A 141 -0.93 -17.47 3.62
C VAL A 141 0.23 -18.45 3.55
N ARG A 142 1.37 -18.14 4.18
CA ARG A 142 2.53 -19.05 4.29
C ARG A 142 2.36 -20.13 5.35
N GLY A 143 1.26 -20.12 6.11
CA GLY A 143 1.03 -21.06 7.22
C GLY A 143 1.94 -20.83 8.42
N GLU A 144 2.63 -19.68 8.49
CA GLU A 144 3.49 -19.28 9.61
C GLU A 144 2.66 -18.85 10.81
N LEU A 145 1.44 -18.36 10.58
CA LEU A 145 0.48 -17.96 11.59
C LEU A 145 -0.92 -18.49 11.27
N THR A 146 -1.69 -18.79 12.31
CA THR A 146 -3.14 -18.88 12.17
C THR A 146 -3.75 -17.47 12.08
N PRO A 147 -4.99 -17.33 11.55
CA PRO A 147 -5.69 -16.05 11.54
C PRO A 147 -5.77 -15.39 12.93
N GLU A 148 -6.01 -16.17 13.97
CA GLU A 148 -6.11 -15.70 15.36
C GLU A 148 -4.76 -15.16 15.85
N GLN A 149 -3.67 -15.88 15.61
CA GLN A 149 -2.33 -15.43 15.97
C GLN A 149 -1.95 -14.13 15.23
N ALA A 150 -2.34 -14.00 13.96
CA ALA A 150 -2.14 -12.78 13.20
C ALA A 150 -2.96 -11.61 13.78
N ARG A 151 -4.19 -11.85 14.23
CA ARG A 151 -5.01 -10.84 14.92
C ARG A 151 -4.37 -10.37 16.22
N GLU A 152 -3.92 -11.28 17.06
CA GLU A 152 -3.22 -10.96 18.31
C GLU A 152 -1.96 -10.13 18.06
N LYS A 153 -1.16 -10.50 17.05
CA LYS A 153 0.02 -9.74 16.64
C LYS A 153 -0.33 -8.35 16.12
N GLN A 154 -1.42 -8.20 15.35
CA GLN A 154 -1.87 -6.88 14.89
C GLN A 154 -2.28 -5.99 16.06
N VAL A 155 -2.97 -6.53 17.07
CA VAL A 155 -3.36 -5.79 18.27
C VAL A 155 -2.11 -5.33 19.05
N ALA A 156 -1.14 -6.23 19.27
CA ALA A 156 0.10 -5.89 19.97
C ALA A 156 0.89 -4.81 19.22
N ALA A 157 1.06 -4.96 17.91
CA ALA A 157 1.74 -4.01 17.05
C ALA A 157 1.04 -2.64 17.02
N ALA A 158 -0.30 -2.61 17.00
CA ALA A 158 -1.06 -1.37 17.08
C ALA A 158 -0.90 -0.66 18.43
N GLN A 159 -0.75 -1.41 19.53
CA GLN A 159 -0.43 -0.82 20.83
C GLN A 159 0.97 -0.19 20.84
N GLU A 160 1.97 -0.87 20.27
CA GLU A 160 3.31 -0.29 20.13
C GLU A 160 3.30 1.01 19.33
N LEU A 161 2.56 1.07 18.22
CA LEU A 161 2.38 2.28 17.42
C LEU A 161 1.75 3.42 18.21
N LYS A 162 0.74 3.12 19.04
CA LYS A 162 0.12 4.10 19.95
C LYS A 162 1.12 4.62 20.99
N ASP A 163 2.04 3.77 21.44
CA ASP A 163 3.11 4.15 22.36
C ASP A 163 4.28 4.89 21.65
N GLY A 164 4.16 5.18 20.35
CA GLY A 164 5.19 5.87 19.56
C GLY A 164 6.34 4.98 19.10
N ARG A 165 6.21 3.65 19.22
CA ARG A 165 7.20 2.66 18.74
C ARG A 165 6.71 2.06 17.43
N THR A 166 7.59 1.94 16.44
CA THR A 166 7.24 1.28 15.17
C THR A 166 7.68 -0.18 15.21
N PRO A 167 6.75 -1.16 15.19
CA PRO A 167 7.10 -2.58 15.11
C PRO A 167 7.86 -2.87 13.83
N GLU A 168 8.82 -3.81 13.88
CA GLU A 168 9.62 -4.18 12.71
C GLU A 168 8.74 -4.61 11.50
N LEU A 169 7.65 -5.33 11.78
CA LEU A 169 6.66 -5.76 10.79
C LEU A 169 5.90 -4.61 10.12
N ALA A 170 5.97 -3.39 10.64
CA ALA A 170 5.29 -2.21 10.10
C ALA A 170 6.24 -1.27 9.35
N VAL A 171 7.57 -1.50 9.41
CA VAL A 171 8.58 -0.60 8.81
C VAL A 171 8.59 -0.71 7.29
N LYS A 172 8.51 -1.94 6.77
CA LYS A 172 8.54 -2.24 5.34
C LYS A 172 7.85 -3.57 5.07
N LEU A 173 7.43 -3.78 3.83
CA LEU A 173 6.96 -5.09 3.40
C LEU A 173 8.11 -6.11 3.55
N THR A 174 7.82 -7.22 4.23
CA THR A 174 8.78 -8.31 4.49
C THR A 174 8.68 -9.43 3.46
N VAL A 175 7.62 -9.42 2.63
CA VAL A 175 7.53 -10.29 1.47
C VAL A 175 8.68 -9.93 0.54
N GLU A 176 9.71 -10.77 0.52
CA GLU A 176 10.76 -10.71 -0.50
C GLU A 176 10.04 -10.78 -1.84
N GLN A 177 10.00 -9.62 -2.50
CA GLN A 177 9.67 -9.41 -3.90
C GLN A 177 8.45 -10.21 -4.37
N GLN A 178 7.32 -9.51 -4.49
CA GLN A 178 6.37 -9.64 -5.61
C GLN A 178 6.58 -10.95 -6.37
N GLN A 179 5.84 -12.01 -6.04
CA GLN A 179 5.99 -13.33 -6.69
C GLN A 179 6.36 -13.13 -8.15
N GLU A 180 7.57 -13.54 -8.53
CA GLU A 180 8.13 -13.15 -9.82
C GLU A 180 7.23 -13.65 -10.95
N GLY A 181 6.95 -12.77 -11.92
CA GLY A 181 6.12 -13.09 -13.07
C GLY A 181 4.67 -12.65 -12.93
N ASP A 182 3.81 -13.23 -13.78
CA ASP A 182 2.39 -12.93 -13.81
C ASP A 182 1.67 -13.72 -12.70
N VAL A 183 1.20 -12.99 -11.69
CA VAL A 183 0.44 -13.54 -10.56
C VAL A 183 -1.06 -13.58 -10.81
N SER A 184 -1.52 -13.09 -11.97
CA SER A 184 -2.93 -13.10 -12.33
C SER A 184 -3.45 -14.53 -12.52
N ASP A 185 -4.72 -14.72 -12.18
CA ASP A 185 -5.46 -15.95 -12.43
C ASP A 185 -6.87 -15.54 -12.90
N PRO A 186 -7.02 -15.21 -14.21
CA PRO A 186 -8.29 -14.73 -14.77
C PRO A 186 -9.38 -15.81 -14.86
N ASP A 187 -9.12 -17.00 -14.31
CA ASP A 187 -9.93 -18.20 -14.47
C ASP A 187 -10.02 -18.72 -15.93
N THR A 188 -10.78 -19.78 -16.14
CA THR A 188 -11.03 -20.37 -17.47
C THR A 188 -12.34 -19.88 -18.05
N ALA A 189 -12.32 -19.47 -19.33
CA ALA A 189 -13.53 -19.10 -20.04
C ALA A 189 -14.43 -20.32 -20.28
N MET A 190 -15.63 -20.33 -19.67
CA MET A 190 -16.62 -21.41 -19.84
C MET A 190 -17.56 -21.18 -21.03
N ILE A 191 -17.63 -19.95 -21.54
CA ILE A 191 -18.35 -19.59 -22.77
C ILE A 191 -17.32 -19.26 -23.82
N LEU A 192 -17.24 -20.10 -24.85
CA LEU A 192 -16.29 -19.91 -25.93
C LEU A 192 -16.89 -19.02 -27.03
N PRO A 193 -16.05 -18.25 -27.75
CA PRO A 193 -16.46 -17.57 -28.97
C PRO A 193 -17.05 -18.58 -29.99
N PRO A 194 -17.98 -18.15 -30.87
CA PRO A 194 -18.50 -19.00 -31.93
C PRO A 194 -17.37 -19.66 -32.72
N GLY A 195 -17.46 -20.99 -32.92
CA GLY A 195 -16.49 -21.75 -33.71
C GLY A 195 -15.26 -22.25 -32.96
N ARG A 196 -15.20 -22.13 -31.62
CA ARG A 196 -14.21 -22.84 -30.78
C ARG A 196 -14.91 -23.92 -29.96
N THR A 197 -14.47 -25.17 -30.10
CA THR A 197 -14.85 -26.26 -29.19
C THR A 197 -14.04 -26.20 -27.89
N PRO A 198 -14.58 -26.74 -26.78
CA PRO A 198 -13.91 -26.84 -25.47
C PRO A 198 -12.48 -27.40 -25.54
#